data_AF-A0A9E3U497-F1
#
_entry.id   AF-A0A9E3U497-F1
#
_cell.length_a   1.000
_cell.length_b   1.000
_cell.length_c   1.000
_cell.angle_alpha   90.00
_cell.angle_beta   90.00
_cell.angle_gamma   90.00
#
_symmetry.space_group_name_H-M   'P 1'
#
loop_
_entity.id
_entity.type
_entity.pdbx_description
1 polymer ?
#
loop_
_entity_poly.entity_id
_entity_poly.type
_entity_poly.pdbx_seq_one_letter_code
_entity_poly.pdbx_strand_id
1 'polypeptide(L)'
;MRRALALGLVALALVIAASSCKEPTQVLVEVRTNVPYRASMLTSFTVGAPGETELAAPTTESRAPWYADGFVGSLAVVPRTSDDAALAVKVVLGVSRSLHECTPPKYEGCIVARRRVRYRPQEMVRLPISLHARCEGVACDELSTCNVLGLCVSAEVDPATCEIGCTVPGEPSSPPAEDAGADADASGVVDAPSDGASSDGPSDGRSDAREVADAPTEPVVSSIDCPPTVCSLASNGRCCYDADLQSGACAFGGVACPTAANKISVACDGPEDCPGAVCCASSPGTIVCQLACPTTQTVCHSTGTCPAPLTCTGLVGGHYKVCQ
;
A
#
# COMPACT_ATOMS: atom_id res chain seq x y z
N MET A 1 7.47 16.87 57.80
CA MET A 1 6.63 15.69 57.49
C MET A 1 5.56 15.93 56.40
N ARG A 2 4.77 17.02 56.41
CA ARG A 2 3.73 17.26 55.37
C ARG A 2 4.23 17.38 53.92
N ARG A 3 5.44 17.92 53.69
CA ARG A 3 6.03 18.03 52.33
C ARG A 3 6.49 16.69 51.74
N ALA A 4 6.86 15.71 52.57
CA ALA A 4 7.25 14.38 52.11
C ALA A 4 6.04 13.54 51.65
N LEU A 5 4.86 13.78 52.23
CA LEU A 5 3.60 13.13 51.84
C LEU A 5 3.06 13.62 50.50
N ALA A 6 3.24 14.91 50.18
CA ALA A 6 2.78 15.48 48.91
C ALA A 6 3.59 14.98 47.70
N LEU A 7 4.92 14.83 47.85
CA LEU A 7 5.79 14.28 46.79
C LEU A 7 5.50 12.79 46.50
N GLY A 8 5.17 12.01 47.52
CA GLY A 8 4.81 10.59 47.34
C GLY A 8 3.50 10.38 46.57
N LEU A 9 2.50 11.25 46.79
CA LEU A 9 1.21 11.19 46.08
C LEU A 9 1.33 11.56 44.59
N VAL A 10 2.16 12.56 44.27
CA VAL A 10 2.40 12.96 42.87
C VAL A 10 3.15 11.88 42.10
N ALA A 11 4.15 11.24 42.72
CA ALA A 11 4.88 10.13 42.10
C ALA A 11 3.97 8.91 41.84
N LEU A 12 3.06 8.59 42.76
CA LEU A 12 2.12 7.48 42.59
C LEU A 12 1.07 7.75 41.50
N ALA A 13 0.59 8.99 41.39
CA ALA A 13 -0.34 9.39 40.33
C ALA A 13 0.29 9.30 38.93
N LEU A 14 1.58 9.64 38.80
CA LEU A 14 2.30 9.53 37.53
C LEU A 14 2.47 8.07 37.06
N VAL A 15 2.71 7.13 37.99
CA VAL A 15 2.87 5.71 37.67
C VAL A 15 1.56 5.07 37.19
N ILE A 16 0.42 5.48 37.75
CA ILE A 16 -0.89 4.96 37.33
C ILE A 16 -1.25 5.45 35.92
N ALA A 17 -0.96 6.72 35.60
CA ALA A 17 -1.23 7.29 34.28
C ALA A 17 -0.45 6.59 33.15
N ALA A 18 0.79 6.17 33.42
CA ALA A 18 1.62 5.47 32.44
C ALA A 18 1.14 4.04 32.14
N SER A 19 0.39 3.40 33.04
CA SER A 19 -0.11 2.02 32.86
C SER A 19 -1.35 1.90 31.95
N SER A 20 -1.94 3.02 31.54
CA SER A 20 -3.15 3.05 30.71
C SER A 20 -2.89 2.96 29.21
N CYS A 21 -1.63 3.09 28.78
CA CYS A 21 -1.25 3.05 27.37
C CYS A 21 -0.82 1.64 26.97
N LYS A 22 -1.73 0.67 27.05
CA LYS A 22 -1.50 -0.64 26.43
C LYS A 22 -1.91 -0.59 24.95
N GLU A 23 -1.23 -1.36 24.12
CA GLU A 23 -1.57 -1.50 22.71
C GLU A 23 -2.98 -2.08 22.55
N PRO A 24 -3.73 -1.66 21.51
CA PRO A 24 -5.04 -2.25 21.23
C PRO A 24 -4.88 -3.71 20.80
N THR A 25 -5.83 -4.56 21.19
CA THR A 25 -5.95 -5.92 20.65
C THR A 25 -6.27 -5.84 19.16
N GLN A 26 -5.29 -6.13 18.29
CA GLN A 26 -5.48 -6.06 16.85
C GLN A 26 -4.59 -7.06 16.11
N VAL A 27 -5.03 -7.47 14.92
CA VAL A 27 -4.21 -8.22 13.97
C VAL A 27 -3.99 -7.34 12.74
N LEU A 28 -2.74 -7.02 12.44
CA LEU A 28 -2.35 -6.32 11.22
C LEU A 28 -2.03 -7.37 10.15
N VAL A 29 -2.95 -7.54 9.20
CA VAL A 29 -2.75 -8.41 8.04
C VAL A 29 -1.92 -7.65 7.01
N GLU A 30 -0.77 -8.20 6.61
CA GLU A 30 0.09 -7.62 5.58
C GLU A 30 0.16 -8.58 4.39
N VAL A 31 -0.22 -8.13 3.20
CA VAL A 31 -0.25 -8.97 2.00
C VAL A 31 0.89 -8.58 1.07
N ARG A 32 1.64 -9.60 0.63
CA ARG A 32 2.70 -9.48 -0.37
C ARG A 32 2.48 -10.48 -1.50
N THR A 33 3.03 -10.21 -2.68
CA THR A 33 2.99 -11.12 -3.82
C THR A 33 4.26 -11.06 -4.65
N ASN A 34 4.60 -12.16 -5.31
CA ASN A 34 5.62 -12.19 -6.37
C ASN A 34 5.00 -12.26 -7.77
N VAL A 35 3.69 -12.06 -7.90
CA VAL A 35 2.99 -11.99 -9.19
C VAL A 35 3.18 -10.58 -9.77
N PRO A 36 3.70 -10.44 -11.01
CA PRO A 36 3.79 -9.14 -11.66
C PRO A 36 2.41 -8.48 -11.77
N TYR A 37 2.32 -7.22 -11.38
CA TYR A 37 1.06 -6.46 -11.44
C TYR A 37 0.53 -6.37 -12.87
N ARG A 38 -0.80 -6.43 -13.00
CA ARG A 38 -1.53 -6.05 -14.22
C ARG A 38 -2.78 -5.29 -13.81
N ALA A 39 -3.18 -4.29 -14.61
CA ALA A 39 -4.34 -3.45 -14.29
C ALA A 39 -5.67 -4.21 -14.16
N SER A 40 -5.76 -5.42 -14.72
CA SER A 40 -6.93 -6.30 -14.60
C SER A 40 -6.98 -7.08 -13.29
N MET A 41 -5.89 -7.11 -12.51
CA MET A 41 -5.82 -7.86 -11.26
C MET A 41 -6.59 -7.15 -10.15
N LEU A 42 -7.16 -7.97 -9.26
CA LEU A 42 -7.89 -7.52 -8.08
C LEU A 42 -7.55 -8.46 -6.92
N THR A 43 -7.30 -7.87 -5.76
CA THR A 43 -7.12 -8.62 -4.51
C THR A 43 -8.33 -8.40 -3.61
N SER A 44 -8.85 -9.46 -3.00
CA SER A 44 -9.85 -9.35 -1.93
C SER A 44 -9.36 -9.89 -0.62
N PHE A 45 -9.92 -9.31 0.44
CA PHE A 45 -9.71 -9.68 1.82
C PHE A 45 -11.05 -10.11 2.37
N THR A 46 -11.12 -11.30 2.94
CA THR A 46 -12.30 -11.80 3.66
C THR A 46 -11.87 -12.17 5.06
N VAL A 47 -12.54 -11.62 6.06
CA VAL A 47 -12.20 -11.81 7.47
C VAL A 47 -13.42 -12.26 8.25
N GLY A 48 -13.27 -13.25 9.12
CA GLY A 48 -14.36 -13.82 9.90
C GLY A 48 -13.89 -14.83 10.95
N ALA A 49 -14.83 -15.53 11.59
CA ALA A 49 -14.48 -16.67 12.43
C ALA A 49 -14.06 -17.87 11.56
N PRO A 50 -13.32 -18.84 12.11
CA PRO A 50 -13.03 -20.09 11.40
C PRO A 50 -14.30 -20.77 10.87
N GLY A 51 -14.31 -21.12 9.58
CA GLY A 51 -15.46 -21.71 8.88
C GLY A 51 -16.43 -20.70 8.24
N GLU A 52 -16.31 -19.41 8.53
CA GLU A 52 -17.20 -18.38 7.95
C GLU A 52 -16.65 -17.76 6.66
N THR A 53 -15.33 -17.83 6.43
CA THR A 53 -14.66 -17.02 5.40
C THR A 53 -14.79 -17.58 3.99
N GLU A 54 -15.00 -18.89 3.81
CA GLU A 54 -14.88 -19.53 2.49
C GLU A 54 -15.95 -19.04 1.51
N LEU A 55 -17.20 -18.91 1.98
CA LEU A 55 -18.36 -18.48 1.18
C LEU A 55 -18.80 -17.04 1.48
N ALA A 56 -18.16 -16.35 2.42
CA ALA A 56 -18.47 -14.96 2.72
C ALA A 56 -18.07 -14.04 1.57
N ALA A 57 -18.82 -12.94 1.42
CA ALA A 57 -18.44 -11.84 0.56
C ALA A 57 -17.14 -11.19 1.07
N PRO A 58 -16.31 -10.62 0.16
CA PRO A 58 -15.15 -9.84 0.54
C PRO A 58 -15.51 -8.74 1.55
N THR A 59 -14.66 -8.61 2.58
CA THR A 59 -14.70 -7.48 3.52
C THR A 59 -14.20 -6.20 2.83
N THR A 60 -13.18 -6.33 1.99
CA THR A 60 -12.66 -5.24 1.16
C THR A 60 -11.94 -5.81 -0.07
N GLU A 61 -11.78 -4.97 -1.09
CA GLU A 61 -11.10 -5.27 -2.34
C GLU A 61 -10.13 -4.13 -2.69
N SER A 62 -9.00 -4.45 -3.32
CA SER A 62 -8.01 -3.48 -3.78
C SER A 62 -7.60 -3.73 -5.22
N ARG A 63 -7.59 -2.65 -6.01
CA ARG A 63 -7.06 -2.56 -7.38
C ARG A 63 -5.72 -1.81 -7.45
N ALA A 64 -5.21 -1.38 -6.31
CA ALA A 64 -4.00 -0.59 -6.25
C ALA A 64 -2.83 -1.37 -6.88
N PRO A 65 -1.93 -0.70 -7.63
CA PRO A 65 -0.67 -1.30 -8.03
C PRO A 65 0.09 -1.84 -6.83
N TRP A 66 0.82 -2.95 -7.04
CA TRP A 66 1.75 -3.44 -6.02
C TRP A 66 2.93 -2.46 -5.91
N TYR A 67 3.49 -2.33 -4.72
CA TYR A 67 4.78 -1.67 -4.55
C TYR A 67 5.90 -2.51 -5.19
N ALA A 68 7.05 -1.89 -5.41
CA ALA A 68 8.20 -2.54 -6.07
C ALA A 68 8.69 -3.81 -5.36
N ASP A 69 8.46 -3.92 -4.04
CA ASP A 69 8.79 -5.06 -3.20
C ASP A 69 7.66 -6.13 -3.15
N GLY A 70 6.63 -5.97 -3.98
CA GLY A 70 5.48 -6.85 -4.04
C GLY A 70 4.45 -6.61 -2.93
N PHE A 71 4.56 -5.55 -2.12
CA PHE A 71 3.54 -5.22 -1.14
C PHE A 71 2.21 -4.86 -1.84
N VAL A 72 1.15 -5.55 -1.44
CA VAL A 72 -0.21 -5.40 -2.00
C VAL A 72 -1.02 -4.42 -1.16
N GLY A 73 -0.83 -4.46 0.16
CA GLY A 73 -1.57 -3.64 1.12
C GLY A 73 -1.67 -4.31 2.48
N SER A 74 -2.27 -3.61 3.43
CA SER A 74 -2.52 -4.10 4.78
C SER A 74 -3.96 -3.87 5.22
N LEU A 75 -4.41 -4.68 6.18
CA LEU A 75 -5.73 -4.59 6.80
C LEU A 75 -5.61 -4.78 8.32
N ALA A 76 -5.97 -3.75 9.08
CA ALA A 76 -6.09 -3.85 10.53
C ALA A 76 -7.44 -4.49 10.89
N VAL A 77 -7.41 -5.56 11.66
CA VAL A 77 -8.60 -6.28 12.11
C VAL A 77 -8.66 -6.28 13.63
N VAL A 78 -9.77 -5.86 14.19
CA VAL A 78 -10.04 -5.85 15.63
C VAL A 78 -11.08 -6.92 16.02
N PRO A 79 -10.99 -7.51 17.21
CA PRO A 79 -11.96 -8.50 17.68
C PRO A 79 -13.35 -7.89 17.86
N ARG A 80 -14.40 -8.66 17.51
CA ARG A 80 -15.81 -8.24 17.69
C ARG A 80 -16.46 -8.79 18.95
N THR A 81 -16.01 -9.94 19.45
CA THR A 81 -16.68 -10.70 20.51
C THR A 81 -15.83 -10.85 21.77
N SER A 82 -14.55 -11.22 21.62
CA SER A 82 -13.60 -11.41 22.70
C SER A 82 -12.19 -11.03 22.24
N ASP A 83 -11.36 -10.53 23.15
CA ASP A 83 -9.97 -10.15 22.90
C ASP A 83 -9.02 -11.34 22.68
N ASP A 84 -9.52 -12.56 22.85
CA ASP A 84 -8.85 -13.83 22.56
C ASP A 84 -9.60 -14.66 21.50
N ALA A 85 -10.51 -14.05 20.72
CA ALA A 85 -11.29 -14.76 19.72
C ALA A 85 -10.39 -15.38 18.61
N ALA A 86 -10.85 -16.49 18.03
CA ALA A 86 -10.20 -17.04 16.84
C ALA A 86 -10.54 -16.18 15.61
N LEU A 87 -9.54 -15.97 14.75
CA LEU A 87 -9.59 -15.19 13.53
C LEU A 87 -9.23 -16.07 12.33
N ALA A 88 -10.02 -15.98 11.27
CA ALA A 88 -9.68 -16.53 9.96
C ALA A 88 -9.60 -15.39 8.93
N VAL A 89 -8.56 -15.42 8.11
CA VAL A 89 -8.31 -14.49 7.03
C VAL A 89 -8.15 -15.28 5.73
N LYS A 90 -8.91 -14.91 4.71
CA LYS A 90 -8.79 -15.43 3.33
C LYS A 90 -8.45 -14.26 2.42
N VAL A 91 -7.35 -14.39 1.70
CA VAL A 91 -6.92 -13.44 0.67
C VAL A 91 -6.97 -14.13 -0.67
N VAL A 92 -7.63 -13.48 -1.64
CA VAL A 92 -7.76 -14.02 -3.00
C VAL A 92 -7.26 -12.98 -3.99
N LEU A 93 -6.37 -13.40 -4.89
CA LEU A 93 -5.88 -12.61 -6.00
C LEU A 93 -6.33 -13.24 -7.32
N GLY A 94 -7.10 -12.50 -8.11
CA GLY A 94 -7.44 -12.89 -9.49
C GLY A 94 -6.27 -12.59 -10.43
N VAL A 95 -5.61 -13.63 -10.95
CA VAL A 95 -4.41 -13.51 -11.79
C VAL A 95 -4.78 -13.49 -13.28
N SER A 96 -5.46 -14.56 -13.73
CA SER A 96 -5.92 -14.74 -15.11
C SER A 96 -7.44 -14.81 -15.23
N ARG A 97 -8.14 -14.73 -14.10
CA ARG A 97 -9.61 -14.68 -14.00
C ARG A 97 -10.07 -13.49 -13.19
N SER A 98 -11.34 -13.12 -13.36
CA SER A 98 -11.95 -12.13 -12.50
C SER A 98 -12.09 -12.69 -11.08
N LEU A 99 -11.97 -11.82 -10.08
CA LEU A 99 -12.08 -12.24 -8.68
C LEU A 99 -13.42 -12.93 -8.36
N HIS A 100 -14.52 -12.53 -9.02
CA HIS A 100 -15.84 -13.13 -8.82
C HIS A 100 -15.96 -14.56 -9.37
N GLU A 101 -15.06 -14.97 -10.26
CA GLU A 101 -14.95 -16.35 -10.73
C GLU A 101 -14.09 -17.22 -9.81
N CYS A 102 -13.37 -16.62 -8.84
CA CYS A 102 -12.52 -17.31 -7.87
C CYS A 102 -13.37 -17.97 -6.77
N THR A 103 -14.17 -18.96 -7.14
CA THR A 103 -15.05 -19.67 -6.22
C THR A 103 -14.57 -21.10 -5.96
N PRO A 104 -14.79 -21.64 -4.75
CA PRO A 104 -14.63 -23.06 -4.51
C PRO A 104 -15.46 -23.92 -5.49
N PRO A 105 -15.02 -25.14 -5.83
CA PRO A 105 -13.80 -25.78 -5.34
C PRO A 105 -12.58 -25.58 -6.25
N LYS A 106 -12.70 -24.84 -7.36
CA LYS A 106 -11.71 -24.93 -8.45
C LYS A 106 -10.68 -23.82 -8.53
N TYR A 107 -10.97 -22.59 -8.06
CA TYR A 107 -10.01 -21.47 -7.99
C TYR A 107 -9.09 -21.26 -9.22
N GLU A 108 -9.51 -21.71 -10.40
CA GLU A 108 -8.70 -21.67 -11.61
C GLU A 108 -8.36 -20.22 -11.95
N GLY A 109 -7.07 -19.93 -12.18
CA GLY A 109 -6.60 -18.58 -12.49
C GLY A 109 -6.57 -17.61 -11.30
N CYS A 110 -6.71 -18.12 -10.08
CA CYS A 110 -6.68 -17.35 -8.84
C CYS A 110 -5.64 -17.92 -7.86
N ILE A 111 -5.10 -17.07 -7.02
CA ILE A 111 -4.27 -17.46 -5.87
C ILE A 111 -5.10 -17.26 -4.61
N VAL A 112 -5.20 -18.31 -3.79
CA VAL A 112 -5.89 -18.26 -2.49
C VAL A 112 -4.87 -18.53 -1.38
N ALA A 113 -4.77 -17.60 -0.44
CA ALA A 113 -4.00 -17.77 0.77
C ALA A 113 -4.91 -17.65 1.99
N ARG A 114 -4.71 -18.55 2.96
CA ARG A 114 -5.49 -18.59 4.20
C ARG A 114 -4.56 -18.47 5.40
N ARG A 115 -5.02 -17.79 6.44
CA ARG A 115 -4.40 -17.78 7.77
C ARG A 115 -5.46 -17.90 8.84
N ARG A 116 -5.12 -18.65 9.89
CA ARG A 116 -5.93 -18.79 11.10
C ARG A 116 -5.02 -18.49 12.29
N VAL A 117 -5.45 -17.54 13.13
CA VAL A 117 -4.71 -17.11 14.31
C VAL A 117 -5.71 -16.82 15.43
N ARG A 118 -5.24 -16.58 16.64
CA ARG A 118 -6.05 -16.10 17.76
C ARG A 118 -5.60 -14.70 18.14
N TYR A 119 -6.56 -13.82 18.46
CA TYR A 119 -6.22 -12.53 19.05
C TYR A 119 -5.45 -12.71 20.36
N ARG A 120 -4.55 -11.76 20.63
CA ARG A 120 -3.83 -11.68 21.90
C ARG A 120 -4.29 -10.42 22.64
N PRO A 121 -4.88 -10.55 23.84
CA PRO A 121 -5.33 -9.41 24.60
C PRO A 121 -4.24 -8.35 24.75
N GLN A 122 -4.57 -7.11 24.38
CA GLN A 122 -3.72 -5.93 24.54
C GLN A 122 -2.39 -6.00 23.79
N GLU A 123 -2.40 -6.67 22.63
CA GLU A 123 -1.23 -6.85 21.79
C GLU A 123 -1.60 -6.73 20.30
N MET A 124 -0.73 -6.06 19.54
CA MET A 124 -0.78 -6.09 18.08
C MET A 124 -0.03 -7.31 17.54
N VAL A 125 -0.74 -8.16 16.80
CA VAL A 125 -0.14 -9.31 16.10
C VAL A 125 0.02 -8.97 14.61
N ARG A 126 1.24 -9.12 14.08
CA ARG A 126 1.50 -8.98 12.63
C ARG A 126 1.32 -10.32 11.90
N LEU A 127 0.45 -10.34 10.91
CA LEU A 127 0.07 -11.54 10.16
C LEU A 127 0.45 -11.40 8.67
N PRO A 128 1.69 -11.75 8.29
CA PRO A 128 2.11 -11.73 6.90
C PRO A 128 1.44 -12.85 6.09
N ILE A 129 0.95 -12.49 4.89
CA ILE A 129 0.34 -13.40 3.92
C ILE A 129 1.01 -13.19 2.57
N SER A 130 1.68 -14.23 2.07
CA SER A 130 2.32 -14.20 0.76
C SER A 130 1.47 -14.92 -0.29
N LEU A 131 1.18 -14.21 -1.39
CA LEU A 131 0.49 -14.73 -2.56
C LEU A 131 1.52 -15.17 -3.60
N HIS A 132 1.85 -16.46 -3.59
CA HIS A 132 2.88 -17.03 -4.46
C HIS A 132 2.32 -17.36 -5.85
N ALA A 133 3.02 -16.96 -6.91
CA ALA A 133 2.65 -17.27 -8.30
C ALA A 133 2.46 -18.78 -8.56
N ARG A 134 3.22 -19.64 -7.85
CA ARG A 134 3.07 -21.11 -7.93
C ARG A 134 1.75 -21.65 -7.39
N CYS A 135 0.99 -20.82 -6.68
CA CYS A 135 -0.30 -21.17 -6.09
C CYS A 135 -1.49 -20.82 -7.00
N GLU A 136 -1.27 -20.34 -8.22
CA GLU A 136 -2.36 -20.09 -9.17
C GLU A 136 -3.09 -21.40 -9.50
N GLY A 137 -4.39 -21.45 -9.24
CA GLY A 137 -5.22 -22.64 -9.46
C GLY A 137 -5.05 -23.76 -8.42
N VAL A 138 -4.28 -23.53 -7.34
CA VAL A 138 -4.11 -24.53 -6.28
C VAL A 138 -5.27 -24.45 -5.29
N ALA A 139 -6.16 -25.45 -5.36
CA ALA A 139 -7.31 -25.56 -4.48
C ALA A 139 -6.96 -26.28 -3.16
N CYS A 140 -6.46 -25.54 -2.18
CA CYS A 140 -6.36 -26.01 -0.80
C CYS A 140 -7.73 -25.94 -0.11
N ASP A 141 -7.99 -26.86 0.82
CA ASP A 141 -9.22 -26.86 1.63
C ASP A 141 -9.31 -25.65 2.59
N GLU A 142 -10.41 -25.55 3.33
CA GLU A 142 -10.66 -24.42 4.23
C GLU A 142 -9.67 -24.29 5.40
N LEU A 143 -8.98 -25.39 5.75
CA LEU A 143 -8.02 -25.45 6.86
C LEU A 143 -6.57 -25.37 6.39
N SER A 144 -6.35 -25.34 5.07
CA SER A 144 -5.03 -25.32 4.46
C SER A 144 -4.83 -24.14 3.51
N THR A 145 -3.57 -23.82 3.28
CA THR A 145 -3.11 -22.73 2.43
C THR A 145 -1.98 -23.23 1.55
N CYS A 146 -1.88 -22.67 0.34
CA CYS A 146 -0.77 -22.97 -0.54
C CYS A 146 0.50 -22.21 -0.08
N ASN A 147 1.63 -22.90 -0.01
CA ASN A 147 2.92 -22.31 0.37
C ASN A 147 3.80 -21.98 -0.87
N VAL A 148 5.01 -21.49 -0.63
CA VAL A 148 5.98 -21.14 -1.69
C VAL A 148 6.32 -22.28 -2.65
N LEU A 149 6.12 -23.54 -2.24
CA LEU A 149 6.36 -24.73 -3.06
C LEU A 149 5.14 -25.15 -3.89
N GLY A 150 4.01 -24.46 -3.77
CA GLY A 150 2.76 -24.87 -4.43
C GLY A 150 2.03 -25.99 -3.68
N LEU A 151 2.38 -26.25 -2.42
CA LEU A 151 1.82 -27.35 -1.63
C LEU A 151 0.83 -26.82 -0.58
N CYS A 152 -0.26 -27.55 -0.37
CA CYS A 152 -1.20 -27.25 0.70
C CYS A 152 -0.61 -27.65 2.06
N VAL A 153 -0.45 -26.67 2.94
CA VAL A 153 -0.01 -26.81 4.33
C VAL A 153 -1.07 -26.26 5.27
N SER A 154 -0.95 -26.48 6.58
CA SER A 154 -1.88 -25.90 7.55
C SER A 154 -1.95 -24.38 7.43
N ALA A 155 -3.15 -23.82 7.44
CA ALA A 155 -3.37 -22.38 7.52
C ALA A 155 -3.27 -21.85 8.97
N GLU A 156 -3.17 -22.73 9.96
CA GLU A 156 -3.04 -22.37 11.37
C GLU A 156 -1.64 -21.85 11.68
N VAL A 157 -1.58 -20.68 12.33
CA VAL A 157 -0.35 -20.08 12.80
C VAL A 157 -0.34 -20.05 14.32
N ASP A 158 0.78 -20.48 14.90
CA ASP A 158 0.98 -20.40 16.34
C ASP A 158 1.31 -18.96 16.74
N PRO A 159 0.42 -18.27 17.49
CA PRO A 159 0.66 -16.89 17.93
C PRO A 159 1.92 -16.75 18.79
N ALA A 160 2.39 -17.81 19.46
CA ALA A 160 3.62 -17.78 20.24
C ALA A 160 4.88 -17.60 19.38
N THR A 161 4.78 -17.89 18.07
CA THR A 161 5.90 -17.76 17.12
C THR A 161 5.91 -16.41 16.39
N CYS A 162 4.95 -15.52 16.69
CA CYS A 162 4.68 -14.32 15.91
C CYS A 162 5.47 -13.07 16.30
N GLU A 163 6.50 -13.16 17.16
CA GLU A 163 7.29 -11.99 17.57
C GLU A 163 7.95 -11.27 16.37
N ILE A 164 8.33 -12.01 15.33
CA ILE A 164 8.94 -11.49 14.09
C ILE A 164 8.01 -11.73 12.87
N GLY A 165 6.74 -12.04 13.12
CA GLY A 165 5.72 -12.29 12.10
C GLY A 165 5.21 -13.73 12.07
N CYS A 166 3.89 -13.85 11.98
CA CYS A 166 3.17 -15.12 11.90
C CYS A 166 3.32 -15.81 10.52
N THR A 167 4.32 -16.68 10.34
CA THR A 167 4.50 -17.45 9.10
C THR A 167 3.89 -18.86 9.19
N VAL A 168 3.49 -19.43 8.05
CA VAL A 168 3.02 -20.83 7.98
C VAL A 168 4.18 -21.79 7.69
N PRO A 169 4.05 -23.08 8.02
CA PRO A 169 5.10 -24.06 7.77
C PRO A 169 5.58 -24.07 6.30
N GLY A 170 6.89 -23.91 6.12
CA GLY A 170 7.54 -23.95 4.81
C GLY A 170 7.62 -22.61 4.08
N GLU A 171 7.12 -21.51 4.66
CA GLU A 171 7.48 -20.17 4.20
C GLU A 171 8.81 -19.72 4.80
N PRO A 172 9.67 -19.03 4.04
CA PRO A 172 10.82 -18.36 4.63
C PRO A 172 10.31 -17.30 5.60
N SER A 173 10.93 -17.19 6.78
CA SER A 173 10.75 -16.02 7.63
C SER A 173 11.07 -14.79 6.80
N SER A 174 10.17 -13.80 6.76
CA SER A 174 10.49 -12.53 6.12
C SER A 174 11.79 -12.00 6.72
N PRO A 175 12.68 -11.38 5.92
CA PRO A 175 13.83 -10.70 6.50
C PRO A 175 13.31 -9.74 7.58
N PRO A 176 13.99 -9.64 8.73
CA PRO A 176 13.59 -8.70 9.77
C PRO A 176 13.39 -7.35 9.08
N ALA A 177 12.23 -6.71 9.33
CA ALA A 177 11.98 -5.38 8.83
C ALA A 177 13.22 -4.55 9.14
N GLU A 178 13.86 -3.98 8.11
CA GLU A 178 14.99 -3.08 8.34
C GLU A 178 14.46 -2.00 9.27
N ASP A 179 14.96 -2.02 10.51
CA ASP A 179 14.59 -1.10 11.57
C ASP A 179 14.70 0.30 10.97
N ALA A 180 13.55 0.97 10.79
CA ALA A 180 13.49 2.28 10.19
C ALA A 180 14.34 3.18 11.08
N GLY A 181 15.54 3.49 10.61
CA GLY A 181 16.69 3.77 11.47
C GLY A 181 16.38 4.70 12.64
N ALA A 182 16.92 4.33 13.81
CA ALA A 182 16.81 5.04 15.08
C ALA A 182 16.38 6.51 14.93
N ASP A 183 15.16 6.82 15.38
CA ASP A 183 14.66 8.18 15.49
C ASP A 183 15.76 9.05 16.10
N ALA A 184 16.33 9.94 15.30
CA ALA A 184 17.41 10.80 15.74
C ALA A 184 16.94 11.55 16.99
N ASP A 185 17.63 11.34 18.10
CA ASP A 185 17.38 12.00 19.38
C ASP A 185 17.13 13.50 19.14
N ALA A 186 15.86 13.91 19.21
CA ALA A 186 15.46 15.31 19.26
C ALA A 186 15.75 15.88 20.65
N SER A 187 16.99 15.73 21.12
CA SER A 187 17.50 16.39 22.31
C SER A 187 17.96 17.79 21.92
N GLY A 188 17.02 18.74 21.88
CA GLY A 188 17.35 20.12 21.57
C GLY A 188 16.17 21.10 21.51
N VAL A 189 15.16 20.96 22.37
CA VAL A 189 14.14 22.01 22.52
C VAL A 189 14.61 22.98 23.59
N VAL A 190 14.92 24.18 23.16
CA VAL A 190 15.26 25.35 23.98
C VAL A 190 13.99 25.77 24.74
N ASP A 191 14.12 25.98 26.05
CA ASP A 191 13.06 26.49 26.93
C ASP A 191 12.45 27.79 26.40
N ALA A 192 11.17 27.75 26.03
CA ALA A 192 10.39 28.96 25.81
C ALA A 192 9.93 29.53 27.18
N PRO A 193 10.07 30.84 27.42
CA PRO A 193 9.63 31.44 28.67
C PRO A 193 8.10 31.36 28.81
N SER A 194 7.68 30.82 29.96
CA SER A 194 6.31 30.92 30.47
C SER A 194 5.95 32.38 30.72
N ASP A 195 4.86 32.86 30.13
CA ASP A 195 4.10 33.99 30.65
C ASP A 195 2.64 33.91 30.18
N GLY A 196 1.71 33.91 31.15
CA GLY A 196 0.49 34.71 31.02
C GLY A 196 -0.86 34.02 30.79
N ALA A 197 -1.54 33.74 31.92
CA ALA A 197 -2.94 34.08 32.21
C ALA A 197 -4.12 33.45 31.43
N SER A 198 -4.87 32.62 32.17
CA SER A 198 -6.32 32.65 32.41
C SER A 198 -7.29 33.04 31.28
N SER A 199 -8.20 32.11 30.94
CA SER A 199 -9.65 32.37 30.92
C SER A 199 -10.42 31.05 30.74
N ASP A 200 -11.06 30.57 31.80
CA ASP A 200 -12.09 29.52 31.71
C ASP A 200 -13.36 30.11 31.04
N GLY A 201 -13.68 29.62 29.84
CA GLY A 201 -14.95 29.89 29.17
C GLY A 201 -15.66 28.56 28.86
N PRO A 202 -16.94 28.38 29.22
CA PRO A 202 -17.67 27.16 28.90
C PRO A 202 -18.10 27.20 27.43
N SER A 203 -17.63 26.22 26.64
CA SER A 203 -18.02 26.05 25.24
C SER A 203 -18.74 24.71 25.07
N ASP A 204 -20.04 24.75 25.28
CA ASP A 204 -20.96 23.70 24.86
C ASP A 204 -21.10 23.78 23.33
N GLY A 205 -20.31 23.00 22.60
CA GLY A 205 -20.23 23.08 21.14
C GLY A 205 -20.08 21.72 20.49
N ARG A 206 -21.20 21.05 20.25
CA ARG A 206 -21.33 19.94 19.29
C ARG A 206 -20.61 20.32 17.99
N SER A 207 -19.56 19.59 17.65
CA SER A 207 -18.88 19.71 16.36
C SER A 207 -18.69 18.33 15.80
N ASP A 208 -19.51 18.00 14.82
CA ASP A 208 -19.32 16.89 13.90
C ASP A 208 -17.96 17.08 13.23
N ALA A 209 -16.96 16.32 13.70
CA ALA A 209 -15.62 16.33 13.13
C ALA A 209 -15.69 15.69 11.74
N ARG A 210 -15.95 16.54 10.76
CA ARG A 210 -15.75 16.27 9.35
C ARG A 210 -14.25 16.05 9.18
N GLU A 211 -13.89 14.82 8.86
CA GLU A 211 -12.56 14.36 8.46
C GLU A 211 -11.97 15.36 7.46
N VAL A 212 -11.06 16.20 7.94
CA VAL A 212 -10.25 17.06 7.09
C VAL A 212 -9.27 16.09 6.46
N ALA A 213 -9.58 15.62 5.26
CA ALA A 213 -8.63 14.93 4.41
C ALA A 213 -7.37 15.81 4.36
N ASP A 214 -6.25 15.26 4.81
CA ASP A 214 -4.94 15.88 4.67
C ASP A 214 -4.82 16.41 3.23
N ALA A 215 -4.58 17.72 3.12
CA ALA A 215 -4.32 18.34 1.83
C ALA A 215 -3.17 17.54 1.19
N PRO A 216 -3.32 17.06 -0.06
CA PRO A 216 -2.26 16.31 -0.72
C PRO A 216 -1.01 17.17 -0.69
N THR A 217 0.03 16.66 -0.02
CA THR A 217 1.38 17.20 -0.04
C THR A 217 1.69 17.56 -1.48
N GLU A 218 2.00 18.83 -1.74
CA GLU A 218 2.28 19.37 -3.08
C GLU A 218 3.05 18.33 -3.91
N PRO A 219 2.55 17.94 -5.10
CA PRO A 219 3.16 16.89 -5.89
C PRO A 219 4.63 17.22 -6.10
N VAL A 220 5.49 16.29 -5.70
CA VAL A 220 6.94 16.42 -5.83
C VAL A 220 7.23 16.60 -7.32
N VAL A 221 7.62 17.82 -7.72
CA VAL A 221 7.70 18.34 -9.10
C VAL A 221 8.82 17.70 -9.95
N SER A 222 9.10 16.41 -9.77
CA SER A 222 10.28 15.77 -10.37
C SER A 222 10.17 14.25 -10.52
N SER A 223 8.99 13.73 -10.84
CA SER A 223 8.82 12.28 -10.93
C SER A 223 7.91 11.87 -12.09
N ILE A 224 8.38 10.96 -12.96
CA ILE A 224 7.61 10.37 -14.06
C ILE A 224 7.08 9.00 -13.62
N ASP A 225 5.79 8.74 -13.81
CA ASP A 225 5.21 7.40 -13.70
C ASP A 225 5.83 6.44 -14.73
N CYS A 226 6.45 5.38 -14.25
CA CYS A 226 7.14 4.38 -15.05
C CYS A 226 6.85 2.98 -14.52
N PRO A 227 5.62 2.47 -14.73
CA PRO A 227 5.13 1.28 -14.04
C PRO A 227 6.11 0.11 -14.11
N PRO A 228 6.38 -0.60 -13.02
CA PRO A 228 5.75 -0.48 -11.70
C PRO A 228 6.40 0.56 -10.78
N THR A 229 7.35 1.35 -11.26
CA THR A 229 8.13 2.29 -10.45
C THR A 229 7.86 3.75 -10.83
N VAL A 230 8.46 4.68 -10.09
CA VAL A 230 8.45 6.09 -10.45
C VAL A 230 9.89 6.53 -10.71
N CYS A 231 10.15 7.19 -11.84
CA CYS A 231 11.48 7.68 -12.18
C CYS A 231 11.68 9.11 -11.73
N SER A 232 12.79 9.39 -11.01
CA SER A 232 13.15 10.76 -10.68
C SER A 232 13.70 11.54 -11.88
N LEU A 233 13.18 12.74 -12.11
CA LEU A 233 13.62 13.70 -13.13
C LEU A 233 14.95 14.39 -12.78
N ALA A 234 15.37 14.36 -11.51
CA ALA A 234 16.54 15.11 -11.02
C ALA A 234 17.86 14.77 -11.74
N SER A 235 17.94 13.60 -12.40
CA SER A 235 19.15 13.08 -13.05
C SER A 235 19.00 12.91 -14.57
N ASN A 236 18.17 13.75 -15.22
CA ASN A 236 17.74 13.55 -16.61
C ASN A 236 17.14 12.15 -16.81
N GLY A 237 16.37 11.70 -15.81
CA GLY A 237 15.68 10.42 -15.83
C GLY A 237 14.64 10.38 -16.94
N ARG A 238 14.52 9.23 -17.59
CA ARG A 238 13.43 8.91 -18.52
C ARG A 238 12.92 7.51 -18.25
N CYS A 239 11.65 7.27 -18.49
CA CYS A 239 11.09 5.93 -18.48
C CYS A 239 11.21 5.31 -19.87
N CYS A 240 11.81 4.12 -19.95
CA CYS A 240 11.79 3.29 -21.14
C CYS A 240 10.64 2.29 -21.03
N TYR A 241 9.45 2.76 -21.37
CA TYR A 241 8.20 2.02 -21.25
C TYR A 241 8.03 1.01 -22.38
N ASP A 242 7.53 -0.18 -22.06
CA ASP A 242 7.16 -1.25 -22.98
C ASP A 242 5.64 -1.41 -23.00
N ALA A 243 5.04 -1.08 -24.15
CA ALA A 243 3.60 -1.14 -24.32
C ALA A 243 3.05 -2.58 -24.29
N ASP A 244 3.83 -3.59 -24.71
CA ASP A 244 3.37 -4.98 -24.71
C ASP A 244 3.38 -5.55 -23.29
N LEU A 245 4.40 -5.20 -22.51
CA LEU A 245 4.57 -5.69 -21.14
C LEU A 245 3.87 -4.80 -20.10
N GLN A 246 3.31 -3.67 -20.53
CA GLN A 246 2.79 -2.62 -19.68
C GLN A 246 3.72 -2.22 -18.52
N SER A 247 5.02 -2.19 -18.78
CA SER A 247 6.04 -1.90 -17.77
C SER A 247 7.23 -1.15 -18.37
N GLY A 248 7.92 -0.37 -17.55
CA GLY A 248 9.06 0.44 -17.93
C GLY A 248 10.22 0.30 -16.95
N ALA A 249 11.37 0.78 -17.39
CA ALA A 249 12.57 0.89 -16.57
C ALA A 249 13.11 2.33 -16.65
N CYS A 250 13.56 2.85 -15.52
CA CYS A 250 14.20 4.15 -15.47
C CYS A 250 15.60 4.11 -16.10
N ALA A 251 15.83 4.99 -17.07
CA ALA A 251 17.13 5.25 -17.64
C ALA A 251 17.62 6.64 -17.19
N PHE A 252 18.87 6.71 -16.73
CA PHE A 252 19.50 7.93 -16.20
C PHE A 252 20.73 8.29 -17.01
N GLY A 253 21.24 9.52 -16.84
CA GLY A 253 22.53 9.91 -17.43
C GLY A 253 22.54 9.96 -18.97
N GLY A 254 21.37 10.17 -19.59
CA GLY A 254 21.25 10.26 -21.05
C GLY A 254 21.28 8.92 -21.78
N VAL A 255 21.19 7.79 -21.08
CA VAL A 255 21.03 6.48 -21.70
C VAL A 255 19.76 6.48 -22.55
N ALA A 256 19.90 6.19 -23.84
CA ALA A 256 18.78 6.11 -24.76
C ALA A 256 17.96 4.85 -24.50
N CYS A 257 16.63 4.97 -24.59
CA CYS A 257 15.78 3.79 -24.55
C CYS A 257 16.02 2.91 -25.78
N PRO A 258 15.91 1.58 -25.65
CA PRO A 258 16.02 0.67 -26.79
C PRO A 258 15.03 1.07 -27.89
N THR A 259 15.53 1.17 -29.13
CA THR A 259 14.71 1.45 -30.31
C THR A 259 14.00 0.18 -30.74
N ALA A 260 12.84 -0.11 -30.15
CA ALA A 260 11.94 -1.17 -30.59
C ALA A 260 10.53 -0.59 -30.83
N ALA A 261 9.77 -1.22 -31.73
CA ALA A 261 8.48 -0.69 -32.17
C ALA A 261 7.47 -0.43 -31.04
N ASN A 262 7.56 -1.22 -29.96
CA ASN A 262 6.64 -1.16 -28.82
C ASN A 262 7.25 -0.48 -27.59
N LYS A 263 8.42 0.16 -27.74
CA LYS A 263 9.09 0.90 -26.66
C LYS A 263 8.81 2.39 -26.80
N ILE A 264 8.50 3.05 -25.69
CA ILE A 264 8.25 4.48 -25.61
C ILE A 264 9.25 5.11 -24.66
N SER A 265 9.90 6.17 -25.10
CA SER A 265 10.77 6.99 -24.24
C SER A 265 9.94 8.11 -23.63
N VAL A 266 9.79 8.12 -22.32
CA VAL A 266 8.95 9.08 -21.60
C VAL A 266 9.82 9.95 -20.70
N ALA A 267 9.87 11.24 -20.99
CA ALA A 267 10.62 12.25 -20.23
C ALA A 267 9.69 13.18 -19.42
N CYS A 268 8.37 13.03 -19.58
CA CYS A 268 7.33 13.69 -18.80
C CYS A 268 6.05 12.84 -18.91
N ASP A 269 5.18 12.85 -17.92
CA ASP A 269 3.86 12.21 -17.97
C ASP A 269 2.69 13.19 -17.78
N GLY A 270 2.99 14.46 -17.52
CA GLY A 270 2.00 15.53 -17.41
C GLY A 270 2.60 16.94 -17.48
N PRO A 271 1.76 17.98 -17.39
CA PRO A 271 2.19 19.39 -17.43
C PRO A 271 3.11 19.78 -16.27
N GLU A 272 3.03 19.11 -15.12
CA GLU A 272 3.86 19.36 -13.94
C GLU A 272 5.35 19.10 -14.18
N ASP A 273 5.69 18.21 -15.12
CA ASP A 273 7.08 17.84 -15.43
C ASP A 273 7.74 18.85 -16.38
N CYS A 274 6.97 19.77 -16.96
CA CYS A 274 7.38 20.65 -18.02
C CYS A 274 7.25 22.12 -17.61
N PRO A 275 8.12 22.64 -16.72
CA PRO A 275 8.04 24.03 -16.27
C PRO A 275 8.22 25.00 -17.44
N GLY A 276 7.14 25.73 -17.78
CA GLY A 276 7.11 26.65 -18.93
C GLY A 276 7.00 25.96 -20.30
N ALA A 277 6.64 24.69 -20.33
CA ALA A 277 6.48 23.87 -21.53
C ALA A 277 5.22 22.98 -21.42
N VAL A 278 4.99 22.15 -22.42
CA VAL A 278 3.89 21.18 -22.51
C VAL A 278 4.48 19.79 -22.70
N CYS A 279 3.95 18.80 -22.00
CA CYS A 279 4.33 17.41 -22.23
C CYS A 279 3.66 16.88 -23.50
N CYS A 280 4.47 16.59 -24.52
CA CYS A 280 3.98 16.23 -25.84
C CYS A 280 4.38 14.79 -26.20
N ALA A 281 3.41 13.97 -26.60
CA ALA A 281 3.68 12.68 -27.21
C ALA A 281 4.03 12.90 -28.69
N SER A 282 5.10 12.32 -29.20
CA SER A 282 5.55 12.43 -30.60
C SER A 282 5.71 11.06 -31.25
N SER A 283 5.53 11.00 -32.56
CA SER A 283 5.75 9.78 -33.34
C SER A 283 7.21 9.73 -33.82
N PRO A 284 7.94 8.60 -33.62
CA PRO A 284 7.48 7.31 -33.09
C PRO A 284 7.77 7.17 -31.58
N GLY A 285 6.74 7.21 -30.73
CA GLY A 285 6.81 6.75 -29.33
C GLY A 285 7.75 7.55 -28.41
N THR A 286 7.77 8.87 -28.50
CA THR A 286 8.58 9.69 -27.57
C THR A 286 7.73 10.75 -26.89
N ILE A 287 7.69 10.77 -25.57
CA ILE A 287 6.99 11.77 -24.77
C ILE A 287 8.01 12.72 -24.15
N VAL A 288 7.97 14.00 -24.52
CA VAL A 288 8.98 15.01 -24.13
C VAL A 288 8.36 16.38 -23.89
N CYS A 289 8.98 17.19 -23.03
CA CYS A 289 8.61 18.58 -22.84
C CYS A 289 8.98 19.42 -24.08
N GLN A 290 8.00 20.16 -24.62
CA GLN A 290 8.17 21.08 -25.74
C GLN A 290 7.39 22.38 -25.48
N LEU A 291 7.81 23.50 -26.07
CA LEU A 291 7.10 24.79 -25.87
C LEU A 291 5.66 24.76 -26.39
N ALA A 292 5.39 23.92 -27.40
CA ALA A 292 4.06 23.61 -27.92
C ALA A 292 4.13 22.26 -28.62
N CYS A 293 3.02 21.52 -28.69
CA CYS A 293 2.98 20.26 -29.44
C CYS A 293 2.71 20.55 -30.93
N PRO A 294 3.70 20.38 -31.83
CA PRO A 294 3.61 20.90 -33.19
C PRO A 294 2.63 20.13 -34.08
N THR A 295 2.40 18.83 -33.81
CA THR A 295 1.55 17.96 -34.62
C THR A 295 0.83 16.88 -33.80
N THR A 296 0.88 16.95 -32.47
CA THR A 296 0.61 15.79 -31.61
C THR A 296 -0.08 16.08 -30.27
N GLN A 297 -0.47 15.00 -29.60
CA GLN A 297 -1.35 14.98 -28.42
C GLN A 297 -0.61 15.44 -27.15
N THR A 298 -1.23 16.32 -26.38
CA THR A 298 -0.75 16.74 -25.05
C THR A 298 -0.97 15.61 -24.05
N VAL A 299 0.05 15.24 -23.28
CA VAL A 299 -0.02 14.20 -22.24
C VAL A 299 -0.56 14.81 -20.95
N CYS A 300 -1.46 14.08 -20.30
CA CYS A 300 -2.20 14.51 -19.11
C CYS A 300 -2.32 13.40 -18.06
N HIS A 301 -1.45 12.39 -18.10
CA HIS A 301 -1.63 11.11 -17.41
C HIS A 301 -1.76 11.27 -15.89
N SER A 302 -0.82 11.98 -15.29
CA SER A 302 -0.65 12.17 -13.84
C SER A 302 -1.68 13.14 -13.23
N THR A 303 -1.90 14.29 -13.87
CA THR A 303 -2.85 15.32 -13.37
C THR A 303 -4.28 15.15 -13.87
N GLY A 304 -4.50 14.33 -14.90
CA GLY A 304 -5.78 14.25 -15.60
C GLY A 304 -6.23 15.55 -16.26
N THR A 305 -5.36 16.57 -16.33
CA THR A 305 -5.74 17.93 -16.68
C THR A 305 -5.42 18.22 -18.15
N CYS A 306 -6.40 18.79 -18.86
CA CYS A 306 -6.28 19.16 -20.28
C CYS A 306 -6.68 20.61 -20.53
N PRO A 307 -6.09 21.28 -21.54
CA PRO A 307 -6.60 22.56 -22.02
C PRO A 307 -8.04 22.40 -22.52
N ALA A 308 -8.93 23.31 -22.12
CA ALA A 308 -10.29 23.32 -22.65
C ALA A 308 -10.28 23.51 -24.19
N PRO A 309 -11.14 22.79 -24.94
CA PRO A 309 -12.25 21.94 -24.49
C PRO A 309 -11.92 20.44 -24.33
N LEU A 310 -10.64 20.07 -24.33
CA LEU A 310 -10.21 18.67 -24.41
C LEU A 310 -10.38 17.92 -23.09
N THR A 311 -10.42 16.60 -23.17
CA THR A 311 -10.51 15.69 -22.03
C THR A 311 -9.38 14.66 -22.03
N CYS A 312 -8.96 14.23 -20.84
CA CYS A 312 -7.83 13.32 -20.68
C CYS A 312 -8.23 11.85 -20.86
N THR A 313 -8.57 11.46 -22.09
CA THR A 313 -9.16 10.14 -22.39
C THR A 313 -8.39 9.31 -23.42
N GLY A 314 -7.61 9.93 -24.30
CA GLY A 314 -6.84 9.17 -25.27
C GLY A 314 -5.68 8.43 -24.60
N LEU A 315 -5.13 7.42 -25.28
CA LEU A 315 -3.98 6.66 -24.78
C LEU A 315 -2.84 6.65 -25.80
N VAL A 316 -1.62 6.79 -25.31
CA VAL A 316 -0.37 6.56 -26.02
C VAL A 316 0.35 5.40 -25.35
N GLY A 317 0.69 4.37 -26.13
CA GLY A 317 1.32 3.16 -25.59
C GLY A 317 0.43 2.31 -24.69
N GLY A 318 -0.88 2.55 -24.67
CA GLY A 318 -1.81 1.81 -23.81
C GLY A 318 -1.78 2.18 -22.33
N HIS A 319 -0.99 3.18 -21.91
CA HIS A 319 -0.89 3.62 -20.51
C HIS A 319 -0.98 5.13 -20.34
N TYR A 320 -0.14 5.90 -21.05
CA TYR A 320 -0.09 7.35 -20.88
C TYR A 320 -1.32 8.01 -21.50
N LYS A 321 -2.03 8.81 -20.71
CA LYS A 321 -3.23 9.49 -21.18
C LYS A 321 -2.89 10.76 -21.93
N VAL A 322 -3.71 11.09 -22.90
CA VAL A 322 -3.57 12.31 -23.70
C VAL A 322 -4.89 13.06 -23.84
N CYS A 323 -4.78 14.36 -24.08
CA CYS A 323 -5.90 15.25 -24.34
C CYS A 323 -6.48 15.02 -25.73
N GLN A 324 -7.79 14.76 -25.79
CA GLN A 324 -8.59 14.60 -27.01
C GLN A 324 -9.90 15.37 -26.92
#